data_AF-A0A0M8VAU4-F1
#
_entry.id   AF-A0A0M8VAU4-F1
#
_cell.length_a   1.000
_cell.length_b   1.000
_cell.length_c   1.000
_cell.angle_alpha   90.00
_cell.angle_beta   90.00
_cell.angle_gamma   90.00
#
_symmetry.space_group_name_H-M   'P 1'
#
loop_
_entity.id
_entity.type
_entity.pdbx_description
1 polymer ?
#
loop_
_entity_poly.entity_id
_entity_poly.type
_entity_poly.pdbx_seq_one_letter_code
_entity_poly.pdbx_strand_id
1 'polypeptide(L)'
;MNRVSRDRLARYLVKPPDFIPLDSLTPAQRKTAESFAAAQAPDAEPPLVQRNPCGCSRIEVLALSSVEALFGHSSLDMVMDANGTELQLVEYHPEDIPS
;
A
#
# COMPACT_ATOMS: atom_id res chain seq x y z
N MET A 1 -14.06 -19.16 1.59
CA MET A 1 -12.98 -19.25 2.61
C MET A 1 -11.78 -18.54 2.01
N ASN A 2 -11.58 -17.25 2.31
CA ASN A 2 -10.43 -16.51 1.79
C ASN A 2 -9.17 -17.02 2.50
N ARG A 3 -8.24 -17.61 1.74
CA ARG A 3 -6.93 -17.99 2.28
C ARG A 3 -6.15 -16.70 2.54
N VAL A 4 -5.70 -16.54 3.77
CA VAL A 4 -4.73 -15.51 4.14
C VAL A 4 -3.36 -16.03 3.72
N SER A 5 -2.63 -15.30 2.86
CA SER A 5 -1.29 -15.71 2.44
C SER A 5 -0.26 -15.44 3.55
N ARG A 6 0.82 -16.23 3.55
CA ARG A 6 1.94 -16.04 4.48
C ARG A 6 2.55 -14.65 4.31
N ASP A 7 2.64 -14.15 3.09
CA ASP A 7 3.26 -12.85 2.84
C ASP A 7 2.38 -11.70 3.34
N ARG A 8 1.05 -11.86 3.42
CA ARG A 8 0.19 -10.86 4.08
C ARG A 8 0.43 -10.81 5.59
N LEU A 9 0.67 -11.94 6.24
CA LEU A 9 0.89 -12.01 7.70
C LEU A 9 2.32 -11.63 8.11
N ALA A 10 3.30 -11.96 7.28
CA ALA A 10 4.70 -11.85 7.61
C ALA A 10 5.43 -10.77 6.81
N ARG A 11 4.68 -9.89 6.12
CA ARG A 11 5.23 -8.86 5.21
C ARG A 11 6.33 -8.02 5.84
N TYR A 12 6.10 -7.60 7.08
CA TYR A 12 7.03 -6.76 7.83
C TYR A 12 8.15 -7.56 8.53
N LEU A 13 8.10 -8.90 8.48
CA LEU A 13 8.97 -9.80 9.24
C LEU A 13 9.90 -10.65 8.36
N VAL A 14 9.48 -11.01 7.14
CA VAL A 14 10.21 -11.95 6.26
C VAL A 14 11.16 -11.25 5.30
N LYS A 15 10.78 -10.06 4.79
CA LYS A 15 11.61 -9.26 3.90
C LYS A 15 11.47 -7.81 4.34
N PRO A 16 12.56 -7.11 4.74
CA PRO A 16 12.48 -5.71 5.10
C PRO A 16 11.85 -4.97 3.92
N PRO A 17 10.68 -4.35 4.09
CA PRO A 17 10.06 -3.62 3.00
C PRO A 17 10.94 -2.41 2.69
N ASP A 18 11.14 -2.13 1.40
CA ASP A 18 11.84 -0.93 0.96
C ASP A 18 10.90 0.28 1.11
N PHE A 19 10.76 0.76 2.34
CA PHE A 19 9.93 1.91 2.66
C PHE A 19 10.59 3.20 2.18
N ILE A 20 9.84 3.96 1.40
CA ILE A 20 10.25 5.26 0.91
C ILE A 20 9.60 6.32 1.81
N PRO A 21 10.38 7.20 2.45
CA PRO A 21 9.82 8.35 3.14
C PRO A 21 8.99 9.21 2.18
N LEU A 22 7.81 9.69 2.62
CA LEU A 22 6.97 10.57 1.79
C LEU A 22 7.74 11.80 1.27
N ASP A 23 8.68 12.31 2.08
CA ASP A 23 9.59 13.43 1.76
C ASP A 23 10.58 13.15 0.64
N SER A 24 10.80 11.88 0.30
CA SER A 24 11.65 11.45 -0.80
C SER A 24 10.88 11.20 -2.10
N LEU A 25 9.55 11.30 -2.10
CA LEU A 25 8.73 11.11 -3.29
C LEU A 25 8.72 12.35 -4.18
N THR A 26 8.46 12.14 -5.47
CA THR A 26 8.15 13.27 -6.35
C THR A 26 6.82 13.92 -5.93
N PRO A 27 6.58 15.20 -6.27
CA PRO A 27 5.31 15.86 -5.93
C PRO A 27 4.07 15.12 -6.46
N ALA A 28 4.17 14.50 -7.65
CA ALA A 28 3.08 13.72 -8.23
C ALA A 28 2.80 12.45 -7.41
N GLN A 29 3.84 11.69 -7.08
CA GLN A 29 3.74 10.48 -6.27
C GLN A 29 3.16 10.76 -4.87
N ARG A 30 3.69 11.79 -4.21
CA ARG A 30 3.18 12.24 -2.91
C ARG A 30 1.69 12.59 -2.99
N LYS A 31 1.31 13.41 -3.97
CA LYS A 31 -0.08 13.86 -4.12
C LYS A 31 -1.02 12.66 -4.27
N THR A 32 -0.65 11.67 -5.06
CA THR A 32 -1.44 10.45 -5.25
C THR A 32 -1.57 9.67 -3.94
N ALA A 33 -0.46 9.44 -3.22
CA ALA A 33 -0.48 8.73 -1.94
C ALA A 33 -1.33 9.45 -0.88
N GLU A 34 -1.17 10.76 -0.73
CA GLU A 34 -1.93 11.58 0.21
C GLU A 34 -3.42 11.67 -0.18
N SER A 35 -3.73 11.74 -1.48
CA SER A 35 -5.13 11.73 -1.96
C SER A 35 -5.80 10.39 -1.69
N PHE A 36 -5.08 9.27 -1.88
CA PHE A 36 -5.57 7.94 -1.54
C PHE A 36 -5.86 7.81 -0.05
N ALA A 37 -4.98 8.30 0.82
CA ALA A 37 -5.19 8.30 2.27
C ALA A 37 -6.39 9.18 2.69
N ALA A 38 -6.51 10.37 2.12
CA ALA A 38 -7.61 11.29 2.40
C ALA A 38 -8.99 10.78 1.95
N ALA A 39 -9.03 9.84 1.00
CA ALA A 39 -10.26 9.17 0.56
C ALA A 39 -10.72 8.06 1.51
N GLN A 40 -9.90 7.66 2.47
CA GLN A 40 -10.22 6.63 3.45
C GLN A 40 -10.97 7.22 4.66
N ALA A 41 -11.15 6.41 5.71
CA ALA A 41 -11.82 6.85 6.93
C ALA A 41 -11.11 8.07 7.57
N PRO A 42 -11.83 8.91 8.33
CA PRO A 42 -11.26 10.15 8.90
C PRO A 42 -10.07 9.95 9.84
N ASP A 43 -9.87 8.74 10.35
CA ASP A 43 -8.78 8.33 11.22
C ASP A 43 -7.71 7.53 10.47
N ALA A 44 -7.66 7.67 9.15
CA ALA A 44 -6.58 7.16 8.34
C ALA A 44 -5.25 7.84 8.73
N GLU A 45 -4.28 7.00 9.07
CA GLU A 45 -2.90 7.43 9.32
C GLU A 45 -2.18 7.79 8.01
N PRO A 46 -1.05 8.51 8.08
CA PRO A 46 -0.25 8.80 6.90
C PRO A 46 0.09 7.54 6.08
N PRO A 47 0.06 7.62 4.73
CA PRO A 47 0.28 6.47 3.88
C PRO A 47 1.70 5.92 4.00
N LEU A 48 1.82 4.61 4.09
CA LEU A 48 3.08 3.88 3.96
C LEU A 48 3.35 3.60 2.48
N VAL A 49 4.56 3.89 2.03
CA VAL A 49 4.96 3.71 0.63
C VAL A 49 6.10 2.73 0.53
N GLN A 50 5.88 1.62 -0.17
CA GLN A 50 6.86 0.56 -0.38
C GLN A 50 7.19 0.44 -1.86
N ARG A 51 8.47 0.33 -2.21
CA ARG A 51 8.88 0.01 -3.59
C ARG A 51 8.79 -1.49 -3.87
N ASN A 52 8.12 -1.84 -4.96
CA ASN A 52 8.09 -3.20 -5.49
C ASN A 52 9.31 -3.43 -6.42
N PRO A 53 9.75 -4.68 -6.62
CA PRO A 53 10.89 -4.99 -7.50
C PRO A 53 10.73 -4.52 -8.95
N CYS A 54 9.49 -4.42 -9.45
CA CYS A 54 9.17 -3.90 -10.78
C CYS A 54 9.33 -2.37 -10.91
N GLY A 55 9.57 -1.66 -9.81
CA GLY A 55 9.69 -0.20 -9.76
C GLY A 55 8.39 0.54 -9.43
N CYS A 56 7.24 -0.14 -9.49
CA CYS A 56 5.98 0.39 -8.96
C CYS A 56 6.05 0.54 -7.43
N SER A 57 5.14 1.34 -6.88
CA SER A 57 5.05 1.58 -5.44
C SER A 57 3.70 1.13 -4.91
N ARG A 58 3.71 0.28 -3.88
CA ARG A 58 2.52 -0.04 -3.09
C ARG A 58 2.29 1.07 -2.08
N ILE A 59 1.07 1.60 -2.04
CA ILE A 59 0.61 2.54 -1.01
C ILE A 59 -0.33 1.79 -0.08
N GLU A 60 -0.07 1.85 1.22
CA GLU A 60 -0.89 1.21 2.25
C GLU A 60 -1.31 2.25 3.27
N VAL A 61 -2.60 2.24 3.62
CA VAL A 61 -3.19 3.13 4.62
C VAL A 61 -3.86 2.29 5.69
N LEU A 62 -3.62 2.66 6.95
CA LEU A 62 -4.25 2.06 8.11
C LEU A 62 -5.30 3.02 8.65
N ALA A 63 -6.54 2.55 8.78
CA ALA A 63 -7.62 3.25 9.46
C ALA A 63 -7.99 2.47 10.72
N LEU A 64 -7.82 3.07 11.90
CA LEU A 64 -7.97 2.38 13.19
C LEU A 64 -9.42 1.97 13.49
N SER A 65 -10.38 2.72 12.95
CA SER A 65 -11.82 2.54 13.11
C SER A 65 -12.37 1.44 12.22
N SER A 66 -11.63 1.05 11.18
CA SER A 66 -12.01 -0.03 10.28
C SER A 66 -11.33 -1.31 10.72
N VAL A 67 -12.08 -2.16 11.42
CA VAL A 67 -11.59 -3.43 11.97
C VAL A 67 -12.00 -4.57 11.06
N GLU A 68 -11.02 -5.29 10.51
CA GLU A 68 -11.26 -6.58 9.86
C GLU A 68 -11.10 -7.72 10.89
N ALA A 69 -12.14 -8.56 11.02
CA ALA A 69 -12.20 -9.62 12.03
C ALA A 69 -11.03 -10.62 12.01
N LEU A 70 -10.31 -10.74 10.89
CA LEU A 70 -9.16 -11.64 10.74
C LEU A 70 -7.80 -10.96 10.94
N PHE A 71 -7.73 -9.63 10.84
CA PHE A 71 -6.46 -8.87 10.75
C PHE A 71 -6.33 -7.75 11.78
N GLY A 72 -7.38 -7.48 12.57
CA GLY A 72 -7.40 -6.41 13.56
C GLY A 72 -7.72 -5.06 12.93
N HIS A 73 -6.87 -4.54 12.04
CA HIS A 73 -7.13 -3.30 11.31
C HIS A 73 -7.26 -3.59 9.81
N SER A 74 -8.17 -2.89 9.13
CA SER A 74 -8.27 -2.97 7.67
C SER A 74 -7.10 -2.17 7.08
N SER A 75 -6.18 -2.88 6.44
CA SER A 75 -5.21 -2.27 5.54
C SER A 75 -5.87 -2.12 4.17
N LEU A 76 -5.99 -0.88 3.68
CA LEU A 76 -6.36 -0.63 2.28
C LEU A 76 -5.09 -0.32 1.50
N ASP A 77 -5.00 -0.87 0.30
CA ASP A 77 -3.85 -0.67 -0.57
C ASP A 77 -4.21 -0.37 -2.01
N MET A 78 -3.31 0.37 -2.67
CA MET A 78 -3.30 0.62 -4.10
C MET A 78 -1.85 0.53 -4.64
N VAL A 79 -1.69 0.48 -5.95
CA VAL A 79 -0.38 0.45 -6.62
C VAL A 79 -0.25 1.64 -7.56
N MET A 80 0.90 2.30 -7.50
CA MET A 80 1.22 3.50 -8.25
C MET A 80 2.47 3.27 -9.11
N ASP A 81 2.48 3.81 -10.33
CA ASP A 81 3.64 3.78 -11.21
C ASP A 81 4.74 4.78 -10.79
N ALA A 82 5.86 4.80 -11.51
CA ALA A 82 6.96 5.73 -11.26
C ALA A 82 6.60 7.21 -11.49
N ASN A 83 5.56 7.50 -12.28
CA ASN A 83 5.12 8.86 -12.58
C ASN A 83 4.14 9.42 -11.55
N GLY A 84 3.66 8.58 -10.62
CA GLY A 84 2.65 8.95 -9.65
C GLY A 84 1.22 8.63 -10.07
N THR A 85 1.03 7.79 -11.08
CA THR A 85 -0.29 7.38 -11.56
C THR A 85 -0.77 6.16 -10.78
N GLU A 86 -1.98 6.21 -10.23
CA GLU A 86 -2.65 5.02 -9.71
C GLU A 86 -2.97 4.04 -10.84
N LEU A 87 -2.56 2.79 -10.65
CA LEU A 87 -2.80 1.70 -11.59
C LEU A 87 -4.15 1.04 -11.32
N GLN A 88 -4.83 0.65 -12.38
CA GLN A 88 -5.97 -0.27 -12.31
C GLN A 88 -5.48 -1.70 -12.08
N LEU A 89 -6.33 -2.56 -11.48
CA LEU A 89 -5.99 -3.96 -11.19
C LEU A 89 -5.48 -4.75 -12.42
N VAL A 90 -5.94 -4.40 -13.63
CA VAL A 90 -5.51 -5.04 -14.88
C VAL A 90 -4.10 -4.65 -15.33
N GLU A 91 -3.55 -3.58 -14.75
CA GLU A 91 -2.21 -3.05 -15.02
C GLU A 91 -1.19 -3.53 -13.99
N TYR A 92 -1.61 -4.30 -12.98
CA TYR A 92 -0.72 -4.80 -11.94
C TYR A 92 0.22 -5.85 -12.51
N HIS A 93 1.50 -5.73 -12.19
CA HIS A 93 2.46 -6.78 -12.48
C HIS A 93 2.37 -7.90 -11.44
N PRO A 94 2.83 -9.13 -11.77
CA PRO A 94 2.91 -10.21 -10.79
C PRO A 94 3.64 -9.81 -9.50
N GLU A 95 4.67 -8.97 -9.60
CA GLU A 95 5.46 -8.46 -8.47
C GLU A 95 4.72 -7.43 -7.61
N ASP A 96 3.61 -6.87 -8.11
CA ASP A 96 2.74 -5.97 -7.36
C ASP A 96 1.75 -6.72 -6.47
N ILE A 97 1.56 -8.02 -6.73
CA ILE A 97 0.66 -8.89 -5.99
C ILE A 97 1.41 -9.55 -4.83
N PRO A 98 0.95 -9.41 -3.58
CA PRO A 98 1.51 -10.16 -2.47
C PRO A 98 1.20 -11.66 -2.62
N SER A 99 2.23 -12.50 -2.70
CA SER A 99 2.12 -13.96 -2.83
C SER A 99 1.70 -14.71 -1.56
#